data_AF-A0A2T0NAD3-F1
#
_entry.id   AF-A0A2T0NAD3-F1
#
_cell.length_a   1.000
_cell.length_b   1.000
_cell.length_c   1.000
_cell.angle_alpha   90.00
_cell.angle_beta   90.00
_cell.angle_gamma   90.00
#
_symmetry.space_group_name_H-M   'P 1'
#
loop_
_entity.id
_entity.type
_entity.pdbx_description
1 polymer ?
#
loop_
_entity_poly.entity_id
_entity_poly.type
_entity_poly.pdbx_seq_one_letter_code
_entity_poly.pdbx_strand_id
1 'polypeptide(L)'
;MRTVAASAFATPLLFTGAAPAITPDPWARANRIAAHVRGPKFPHRRFDIRSYGAVGDGVTDCTAAIRTAIRACHQAGGSHVDVPEGRFRTGAVHPLSNVDPHVTAGATLLFSTDPKAYLPLVPTRFEGPGHGFNPRTSSSKTSPPTALPSQPDAGPRHDLTPAPVTT
;
A
#
# COMPACT_ATOMS: atom_id res chain seq x y z
N MET A 1 -31.03 72.93 -30.99
CA MET A 1 -29.61 72.82 -31.43
C MET A 1 -28.90 71.89 -30.45
N ARG A 2 -28.62 70.66 -30.89
CA ARG A 2 -27.27 70.04 -30.97
C ARG A 2 -26.65 69.63 -29.61
N THR A 3 -26.69 68.32 -29.26
CA THR A 3 -25.55 67.34 -29.24
C THR A 3 -24.69 67.49 -27.95
N VAL A 4 -24.11 66.50 -27.24
CA VAL A 4 -23.67 65.11 -27.44
C VAL A 4 -23.69 64.42 -26.05
N ALA A 5 -24.13 63.16 -25.95
CA ALA A 5 -23.91 62.32 -24.76
C ALA A 5 -22.51 61.66 -24.84
N ALA A 6 -21.66 61.89 -23.84
CA ALA A 6 -20.34 61.26 -23.74
C ALA A 6 -20.45 59.91 -23.04
N SER A 7 -20.36 58.82 -23.81
CA SER A 7 -20.25 57.46 -23.26
C SER A 7 -18.85 57.23 -22.68
N ALA A 8 -18.77 57.03 -21.37
CA ALA A 8 -17.57 56.56 -20.71
C ALA A 8 -17.42 55.05 -20.93
N PHE A 9 -16.46 54.63 -21.75
CA PHE A 9 -16.06 53.23 -21.85
C PHE A 9 -15.27 52.84 -20.60
N ALA A 10 -15.88 52.03 -19.73
CA ALA A 10 -15.18 51.39 -18.63
C ALA A 10 -14.31 50.24 -19.19
N THR A 11 -12.99 50.41 -19.17
CA THR A 11 -12.04 49.34 -19.51
C THR A 11 -12.05 48.30 -18.41
N PRO A 12 -12.40 47.02 -18.67
CA PRO A 12 -12.26 45.99 -17.64
C PRO A 12 -10.77 45.75 -17.42
N LEU A 13 -10.32 45.98 -16.19
CA LEU A 13 -8.99 45.60 -15.73
C LEU A 13 -8.97 44.06 -15.68
N LEU A 14 -8.39 43.44 -16.70
CA LEU A 14 -8.15 42.00 -16.72
C LEU A 14 -7.15 41.69 -15.61
N PHE A 15 -7.62 41.11 -14.51
CA PHE A 15 -6.74 40.46 -13.54
C PHE A 15 -6.15 39.22 -14.20
N THR A 16 -4.97 39.34 -14.81
CA THR A 16 -4.13 38.19 -15.17
C THR A 16 -3.43 37.70 -13.89
N GLY A 17 -4.20 37.12 -12.99
CA GLY A 17 -3.65 36.33 -11.89
C GLY A 17 -3.21 34.98 -12.43
N ALA A 18 -2.02 34.88 -13.01
CA ALA A 18 -1.35 33.60 -13.13
C ALA A 18 -1.09 33.10 -11.71
N ALA A 19 -1.90 32.15 -11.24
CA ALA A 19 -1.62 31.47 -9.98
C ALA A 19 -0.18 30.91 -10.08
N PRO A 20 0.73 31.25 -9.15
CA PRO A 20 2.06 30.66 -9.19
C PRO A 20 1.88 29.15 -9.09
N ALA A 21 2.36 28.43 -10.09
CA ALA A 21 2.50 26.99 -10.00
C ALA A 21 3.52 26.72 -8.90
N ILE A 22 3.06 26.57 -7.66
CA ILE A 22 3.87 25.98 -6.60
C ILE A 22 3.93 24.49 -6.93
N THR A 23 4.79 24.12 -7.86
CA THR A 23 5.31 22.75 -7.92
C THR A 23 6.46 22.72 -6.92
N PRO A 24 6.28 22.22 -5.69
CA PRO A 24 7.43 21.95 -4.85
C PRO A 24 8.34 20.98 -5.60
N ASP A 25 9.64 21.25 -5.60
CA ASP A 25 10.64 20.38 -6.21
C ASP A 25 10.32 18.91 -5.87
N PRO A 26 10.05 18.07 -6.89
CA PRO A 26 9.62 16.69 -6.67
C PRO A 26 10.64 15.90 -5.86
N TRP A 27 11.93 16.24 -5.97
CA TRP A 27 13.00 15.60 -5.21
C TRP A 27 13.00 16.04 -3.74
N ALA A 28 12.77 17.32 -3.44
CA ALA A 28 12.52 17.78 -2.08
C ALA A 28 11.31 17.09 -1.44
N ARG A 29 10.25 16.77 -2.21
CA ARG A 29 9.12 15.96 -1.71
C ARG A 29 9.52 14.51 -1.46
N ALA A 30 10.24 13.87 -2.39
CA ALA A 30 10.73 12.50 -2.24
C ALA A 30 11.62 12.35 -0.99
N ASN A 31 12.52 13.31 -0.77
CA ASN A 31 13.40 13.34 0.41
C ASN A 31 12.61 13.42 1.72
N ARG A 32 11.55 14.22 1.77
CA ARG A 32 10.66 14.26 2.95
C ARG A 32 9.94 12.94 3.17
N ILE A 33 9.46 12.27 2.12
CA ILE A 33 8.82 10.96 2.26
C ILE A 33 9.82 9.95 2.82
N ALA A 34 11.03 9.89 2.23
CA ALA A 34 12.08 9.01 2.69
C ALA A 34 12.43 9.23 4.17
N ALA A 35 12.47 10.48 4.64
CA ALA A 35 12.73 10.81 6.04
C ALA A 35 11.67 10.27 7.03
N HIS A 36 10.44 10.01 6.57
CA HIS A 36 9.33 9.53 7.39
C HIS A 36 9.07 8.03 7.27
N VAL A 37 9.71 7.32 6.33
CA VAL A 37 9.60 5.85 6.25
C VAL A 37 10.40 5.24 7.40
N ARG A 38 9.71 4.51 8.28
CA ARG A 38 10.31 3.78 9.40
C ARG A 38 9.91 2.32 9.32
N GLY A 39 10.90 1.43 9.41
CA GLY A 39 10.63 0.00 9.51
C GLY A 39 9.94 -0.34 10.84
N PRO A 40 9.06 -1.36 10.86
CA PRO A 40 8.52 -1.87 12.11
C PRO A 40 9.64 -2.45 12.98
N LYS A 41 9.51 -2.30 14.30
CA LYS A 41 10.45 -2.86 15.28
C LYS A 41 9.79 -4.07 15.94
N PHE A 42 10.50 -5.18 16.00
CA PHE A 42 10.02 -6.41 16.62
C PHE A 42 10.93 -6.83 17.79
N PRO A 43 10.37 -7.40 18.86
CA PRO A 43 11.15 -8.08 19.90
C PRO A 43 11.89 -9.30 19.34
N HIS A 44 13.00 -9.70 19.98
CA HIS A 44 13.80 -10.87 19.61
C HIS A 44 13.26 -12.17 20.22
N ARG A 45 12.03 -12.56 19.86
CA ARG A 45 11.46 -13.88 20.16
C ARG A 45 11.02 -14.54 18.87
N ARG A 46 10.99 -15.87 18.90
CA ARG A 46 10.73 -16.73 17.74
C ARG A 46 9.66 -17.75 18.09
N PHE A 47 8.67 -17.87 17.21
CA PHE A 47 7.56 -18.79 17.32
C PHE A 47 7.59 -19.74 16.11
N ASP A 48 8.20 -20.91 16.26
CA ASP A 48 8.29 -21.91 15.19
C ASP A 48 6.92 -22.57 14.98
N ILE A 49 6.39 -22.53 13.75
CA ILE A 49 5.09 -23.14 13.41
C ILE A 49 5.05 -24.66 13.65
N ARG A 50 6.19 -25.36 13.62
CA ARG A 50 6.28 -26.80 13.90
C ARG A 50 5.93 -27.13 15.34
N SER A 51 6.27 -26.24 16.28
CA SER A 51 5.87 -26.36 17.68
C SER A 51 4.35 -26.26 17.89
N TYR A 52 3.63 -25.73 16.90
CA TYR A 52 2.17 -25.61 16.89
C TYR A 52 1.49 -26.68 16.03
N GLY A 53 2.22 -27.70 15.57
CA GLY A 53 1.70 -28.83 14.81
C GLY A 53 1.72 -28.67 13.29
N ALA A 54 2.49 -27.71 12.75
CA ALA A 54 2.69 -27.62 11.30
C ALA A 54 3.65 -28.73 10.82
N VAL A 55 3.29 -29.39 9.72
CA VAL A 55 4.08 -30.46 9.11
C VAL A 55 4.52 -30.01 7.71
N GLY A 56 5.83 -30.09 7.45
CA GLY A 56 6.47 -29.61 6.22
C GLY A 56 6.38 -30.56 5.01
N ASP A 57 5.36 -31.42 4.96
CA ASP A 57 5.20 -32.48 3.95
C ASP A 57 4.54 -32.02 2.64
N GLY A 58 3.99 -30.81 2.61
CA GLY A 58 3.25 -30.22 1.49
C GLY A 58 1.83 -30.77 1.31
N VAL A 59 1.35 -31.63 2.20
CA VAL A 59 0.06 -32.31 2.11
C VAL A 59 -0.85 -31.94 3.28
N THR A 60 -0.28 -31.93 4.49
CA THR A 60 -0.97 -31.67 5.76
C THR A 60 -1.43 -30.21 5.83
N ASP A 61 -2.69 -29.99 6.22
CA ASP A 61 -3.23 -28.65 6.41
C ASP A 61 -2.65 -28.00 7.68
N CYS A 62 -1.77 -27.02 7.47
CA CYS A 62 -1.09 -26.27 8.51
C CYS A 62 -1.84 -24.99 8.93
N THR A 63 -3.04 -24.72 8.39
CA THR A 63 -3.79 -23.47 8.64
C THR A 63 -4.06 -23.24 10.13
N ALA A 64 -4.43 -24.28 10.86
CA ALA A 64 -4.70 -24.20 12.30
C ALA A 64 -3.41 -23.95 13.12
N ALA A 65 -2.31 -24.60 12.74
CA ALA A 65 -1.01 -24.45 13.38
C ALA A 65 -0.46 -23.02 13.20
N ILE A 66 -0.45 -22.51 11.97
CA ILE A 66 0.01 -21.15 11.64
C ILE A 66 -0.82 -20.10 12.38
N ARG A 67 -2.14 -20.23 12.37
CA ARG A 67 -3.05 -19.32 13.12
C ARG A 67 -2.79 -19.34 14.62
N THR A 68 -2.48 -20.51 15.18
CA THR A 68 -2.16 -20.64 16.60
C THR A 68 -0.81 -20.00 16.92
N ALA A 69 0.20 -20.19 16.07
CA ALA A 69 1.50 -19.54 16.19
C ALA A 69 1.40 -18.01 16.15
N ILE A 70 0.63 -17.47 15.19
CA ILE A 70 0.36 -16.02 15.07
C ILE A 70 -0.35 -15.49 16.33
N ARG A 71 -1.37 -16.19 16.83
CA ARG A 71 -2.08 -15.78 18.04
C ARG A 71 -1.18 -15.79 19.27
N ALA A 72 -0.36 -16.83 19.44
CA ALA A 72 0.59 -16.91 20.54
C ALA A 72 1.63 -15.79 20.47
N CYS A 73 2.15 -15.51 19.27
CA CYS A 73 3.08 -14.41 19.03
C CYS A 73 2.46 -13.05 19.37
N HIS A 74 1.22 -12.79 18.92
CA HIS A 74 0.50 -11.57 19.24
C HIS A 74 0.25 -11.41 20.76
N GLN A 75 -0.19 -12.48 21.44
CA GLN A 75 -0.43 -12.48 22.88
C GLN A 75 0.85 -12.25 23.70
N ALA A 76 2.01 -12.69 23.19
CA ALA A 76 3.31 -12.42 23.81
C ALA A 76 3.80 -10.96 23.60
N GLY A 77 3.00 -10.10 22.95
CA GLY A 77 3.37 -8.72 22.63
C GLY A 77 4.10 -8.57 21.29
N GLY A 78 4.01 -9.57 20.41
CA GLY A 78 4.60 -9.54 19.08
C GLY A 78 6.05 -10.02 19.01
N SER A 79 6.45 -10.49 17.83
CA SER A 79 7.77 -11.03 17.47
C SER A 79 7.76 -11.71 16.10
N HIS A 80 8.73 -12.58 15.82
CA HIS A 80 8.83 -13.38 14.61
C HIS A 80 8.07 -14.71 14.75
N VAL A 81 7.24 -15.05 13.76
CA VAL A 81 6.67 -16.39 13.55
C VAL A 81 7.50 -17.06 12.47
N ASP A 82 8.32 -18.02 12.85
CA ASP A 82 9.27 -18.67 11.94
C ASP A 82 8.59 -19.80 11.17
N VAL A 83 8.68 -19.72 9.85
CA VAL A 83 8.34 -20.80 8.92
C VAL A 83 9.68 -21.42 8.47
N PRO A 84 10.06 -22.58 9.04
CA PRO A 84 11.33 -23.24 8.76
C PRO A 84 11.30 -23.89 7.37
N GLU A 85 12.42 -24.49 6.95
CA GLU A 85 12.48 -25.26 5.70
C GLU A 85 11.39 -26.34 5.61
N GLY A 86 10.85 -26.55 4.40
CA GLY A 86 9.77 -27.49 4.15
C GLY A 86 8.61 -26.88 3.37
N ARG A 87 7.59 -27.71 3.09
CA ARG A 87 6.40 -27.30 2.33
C ARG A 87 5.19 -27.33 3.25
N PHE A 88 4.55 -26.19 3.50
CA PHE A 88 3.43 -26.09 4.42
C PHE A 88 2.18 -25.69 3.66
N ARG A 89 1.20 -26.60 3.59
CA ARG A 89 -0.07 -26.31 2.94
C ARG A 89 -0.95 -25.49 3.87
N THR A 90 -1.54 -24.40 3.38
CA THR A 90 -2.36 -23.48 4.19
C THR A 90 -3.48 -22.84 3.37
N GLY A 91 -4.59 -22.50 4.01
CA GLY A 91 -5.58 -21.56 3.50
C GLY A 91 -5.16 -20.11 3.75
N ALA A 92 -6.15 -19.24 4.00
CA ALA A 92 -5.89 -17.85 4.33
C ALA A 92 -5.06 -17.69 5.62
N VAL A 93 -4.00 -16.88 5.54
CA VAL A 93 -3.20 -16.47 6.70
C VAL A 93 -3.60 -15.05 7.09
N HIS A 94 -3.98 -14.84 8.34
CA HIS A 94 -4.38 -13.54 8.87
C HIS A 94 -3.37 -13.07 9.93
N PRO A 95 -2.37 -12.25 9.55
CA PRO A 95 -1.44 -11.66 10.50
C PRO A 95 -2.16 -10.73 11.48
N LEU A 96 -1.65 -10.67 12.71
CA LEU A 96 -2.10 -9.74 13.74
C LEU A 96 -1.07 -8.62 13.95
N SER A 97 -1.44 -7.57 14.68
CA SER A 97 -0.52 -6.49 15.01
C SER A 97 0.73 -7.00 15.72
N ASN A 98 1.89 -6.42 15.39
CA ASN A 98 3.20 -6.75 15.95
C ASN A 98 3.68 -8.18 15.65
N VAL A 99 3.08 -8.88 14.68
CA VAL A 99 3.54 -10.20 14.23
C VAL A 99 4.32 -10.06 12.93
N ASP A 100 5.50 -10.67 12.88
CA ASP A 100 6.34 -10.77 11.69
C ASP A 100 6.40 -12.23 11.20
N PRO A 101 5.62 -12.64 10.19
CA PRO A 101 5.74 -13.97 9.58
C PRO A 101 7.06 -14.08 8.80
N HIS A 102 8.03 -14.79 9.36
CA HIS A 102 9.37 -14.93 8.83
C HIS A 102 9.52 -16.25 8.07
N VAL A 103 9.48 -16.18 6.74
CA VAL A 103 9.66 -17.34 5.86
C VAL A 103 11.15 -17.52 5.58
N THR A 104 11.72 -18.58 6.16
CA THR A 104 13.16 -18.85 6.07
C THR A 104 13.54 -19.47 4.71
N ALA A 105 14.84 -19.50 4.42
CA ALA A 105 15.34 -20.16 3.21
C ALA A 105 14.92 -21.64 3.17
N GLY A 106 14.42 -22.10 2.02
CA GLY A 106 13.91 -23.47 1.84
C GLY A 106 12.47 -23.69 2.34
N ALA A 107 11.83 -22.68 2.93
CA ALA A 107 10.43 -22.74 3.32
C ALA A 107 9.50 -22.37 2.15
N THR A 108 8.42 -23.12 1.97
CA THR A 108 7.36 -22.84 0.98
C THR A 108 6.00 -22.87 1.65
N LEU A 109 5.25 -21.77 1.58
CA LEU A 109 3.82 -21.74 1.91
C LEU A 109 3.01 -22.09 0.66
N LEU A 110 2.34 -23.24 0.69
CA LEU A 110 1.47 -23.72 -0.38
C LEU A 110 0.02 -23.31 -0.10
N PHE A 111 -0.41 -22.21 -0.72
CA PHE A 111 -1.77 -21.72 -0.58
C PHE A 111 -2.76 -22.66 -1.28
N SER A 112 -3.83 -23.03 -0.58
CA SER A 112 -4.90 -23.89 -1.11
C SER A 112 -5.56 -23.24 -2.33
N THR A 113 -5.90 -24.04 -3.33
CA THR A 113 -6.68 -23.59 -4.49
C THR A 113 -8.19 -23.70 -4.27
N ASP A 114 -8.63 -24.26 -3.13
CA ASP A 114 -10.04 -24.33 -2.75
C ASP A 114 -10.54 -22.94 -2.29
N PRO A 115 -11.51 -22.32 -2.98
CA PRO A 115 -12.07 -21.03 -2.59
C PRO A 115 -12.67 -21.04 -1.18
N LYS A 116 -13.15 -22.18 -0.68
CA LYS A 116 -13.72 -22.31 0.68
C LYS A 116 -12.69 -22.04 1.77
N ALA A 117 -11.40 -22.24 1.48
CA ALA A 117 -10.30 -21.95 2.40
C ALA A 117 -10.05 -20.44 2.63
N TYR A 118 -10.75 -19.57 1.89
CA TYR A 118 -10.67 -18.11 1.98
C TYR A 118 -11.98 -17.47 2.46
N LEU A 119 -12.92 -18.29 2.96
CA LEU A 119 -14.15 -17.81 3.57
C LEU A 119 -14.01 -17.77 5.11
N PRO A 120 -14.70 -16.85 5.80
CA PRO A 120 -15.66 -15.88 5.28
C PRO A 120 -15.03 -14.71 4.52
N LEU A 121 -15.83 -14.01 3.71
CA LEU A 121 -15.37 -12.83 2.98
C LEU A 121 -14.93 -11.73 3.94
N VAL A 122 -13.73 -11.19 3.70
CA VAL A 122 -13.16 -10.07 4.44
C VAL A 122 -13.19 -8.79 3.60
N PRO A 123 -13.21 -7.60 4.22
CA PRO A 123 -13.10 -6.34 3.49
C PRO A 123 -11.86 -6.34 2.61
N THR A 124 -12.06 -6.30 1.29
CA THR A 124 -11.00 -6.33 0.29
C THR A 124 -11.28 -5.32 -0.83
N ARG A 125 -10.41 -5.28 -1.84
CA ARG A 125 -10.51 -4.43 -3.02
C ARG A 125 -10.37 -5.29 -4.27
N PHE A 126 -11.15 -4.98 -5.29
CA PHE A 126 -11.04 -5.57 -6.62
C PHE A 126 -11.11 -4.44 -7.65
N GLU A 127 -10.09 -4.33 -8.50
CA GLU A 127 -10.05 -3.43 -9.67
C GLU A 127 -10.41 -1.94 -9.45
N GLY A 128 -10.11 -1.34 -8.29
CA GLY A 128 -10.32 0.10 -8.05
C GLY A 128 -11.10 0.43 -6.78
N PRO A 129 -11.56 1.67 -6.57
CA PRO A 129 -11.86 2.19 -5.24
C PRO A 129 -13.12 1.56 -4.62
N GLY A 130 -12.91 0.46 -3.91
CA GLY A 130 -13.26 0.35 -2.49
C GLY A 130 -14.69 0.54 -2.08
N HIS A 131 -15.63 -0.04 -2.81
CA HIS A 131 -16.92 -0.38 -2.22
C HIS A 131 -16.78 -1.79 -1.64
N GLY A 132 -16.53 -1.84 -0.33
CA GLY A 132 -16.72 -3.07 0.43
C GLY A 132 -18.10 -3.62 0.08
N PHE A 133 -18.18 -4.92 -0.20
CA PHE A 133 -19.42 -5.59 -0.56
C PHE A 133 -20.36 -5.58 0.65
N ASN A 134 -21.07 -4.47 0.84
CA ASN A 134 -22.16 -4.35 1.78
C ASN A 134 -23.44 -4.63 0.97
N PRO A 135 -24.17 -5.73 1.21
CA PRO A 135 -25.36 -6.09 0.44
C PRO A 135 -26.53 -5.09 0.55
N ARG A 136 -26.35 -3.95 1.23
CA ARG A 136 -27.40 -2.94 1.47
C ARG A 136 -27.14 -1.54 0.91
N THR A 137 -26.01 -1.26 0.25
CA THR A 137 -25.67 0.14 -0.14
C THR A 137 -25.30 0.36 -1.61
N SER A 138 -25.60 -0.57 -2.53
CA SER A 138 -25.42 -0.32 -3.98
C SER A 138 -26.57 0.52 -4.55
N SER A 139 -26.76 1.74 -4.07
CA SER A 139 -27.56 2.74 -4.78
C SER A 139 -27.00 4.13 -4.49
N SER A 140 -26.67 4.86 -5.56
CA SER A 140 -26.22 6.25 -5.61
C SER A 140 -24.75 6.56 -5.24
N LYS A 141 -23.87 6.54 -6.26
CA LYS A 141 -23.04 7.72 -6.63
C LYS A 141 -22.21 7.42 -7.87
N THR A 142 -22.65 7.93 -9.01
CA THR A 142 -21.83 8.10 -10.20
C THR A 142 -21.29 9.53 -10.16
N SER A 143 -19.98 9.71 -10.01
CA SER A 143 -19.29 10.96 -10.32
C SER A 143 -18.47 10.75 -11.60
N PRO A 144 -18.52 11.67 -12.58
CA PRO A 144 -17.88 11.47 -13.86
C PRO A 144 -16.35 11.60 -13.74
N PRO A 145 -15.57 10.88 -14.57
CA PRO A 145 -14.11 10.94 -14.54
C PRO A 145 -13.61 12.29 -15.07
N THR A 146 -12.91 13.03 -14.22
CA THR A 146 -12.08 14.17 -14.66
C THR A 146 -10.89 13.63 -15.47
N ALA A 147 -10.84 13.98 -16.75
CA ALA A 147 -9.76 13.57 -17.66
C ALA A 147 -8.39 14.10 -17.18
N LEU A 148 -7.40 13.22 -17.14
CA LEU A 148 -6.01 13.55 -16.86
C LEU A 148 -5.42 14.28 -18.10
N PRO A 149 -4.84 15.49 -17.98
CA PRO A 149 -4.17 16.11 -19.11
C PRO A 149 -2.87 15.36 -19.46
N SER A 150 -2.71 15.07 -20.76
CA SER A 150 -1.53 14.44 -21.36
C SER A 150 -0.24 15.20 -21.02
N GLN A 151 0.71 14.53 -20.37
CA GLN A 151 2.04 15.08 -20.07
C GLN A 151 2.91 15.07 -21.35
N PRO A 152 3.54 16.19 -21.74
CA PRO A 152 4.57 16.19 -22.77
C PRO A 152 5.93 15.67 -22.22
N ASP A 153 6.66 15.05 -23.13
CA ASP A 153 7.89 14.26 -22.98
C ASP A 153 9.12 15.04 -22.46
N ALA A 154 9.99 14.29 -21.77
CA ALA A 154 11.40 14.51 -21.43
C ALA A 154 11.96 15.92 -21.12
N GLY A 155 12.20 16.20 -19.83
CA GLY A 155 13.21 17.19 -19.39
C GLY A 155 14.65 16.65 -19.47
N PRO A 156 15.68 17.51 -19.47
CA PRO A 156 17.05 17.14 -19.80
C PRO A 156 17.67 16.22 -18.75
N ARG A 157 18.38 15.19 -19.22
CA ARG A 157 19.14 14.25 -18.40
C ARG A 157 20.29 14.99 -17.71
N HIS A 158 20.16 15.25 -16.41
CA HIS A 158 21.28 15.71 -15.61
C HIS A 158 22.30 14.56 -15.50
N ASP A 159 23.49 14.82 -16.02
CA ASP A 159 24.65 13.94 -16.01
C ASP A 159 25.07 13.68 -14.55
N LEU A 160 24.96 12.42 -14.13
CA LEU A 160 25.37 11.97 -12.80
C LEU A 160 26.88 11.74 -12.82
N THR A 161 27.66 12.77 -12.52
CA THR A 161 29.07 12.56 -12.13
C THR A 161 29.11 12.07 -10.68
N PRO A 162 29.60 10.86 -10.36
CA PRO A 162 29.72 10.40 -8.98
C PRO A 162 30.85 11.14 -8.26
N ALA A 163 30.56 11.61 -7.03
CA ALA A 163 31.55 12.23 -6.15
C ALA A 163 32.61 11.22 -5.68
N PRO A 164 33.88 11.62 -5.50
CA PRO A 164 34.95 10.70 -5.11
C PRO A 164 34.82 10.27 -3.64
N VAL A 165 34.91 8.95 -3.43
CA VAL A 165 35.01 8.32 -2.10
C VAL A 165 36.41 8.58 -1.55
N THR A 166 36.50 9.28 -0.42
CA THR A 166 37.77 9.46 0.30
C THR A 166 38.00 8.25 1.21
N THR A 167 39.19 7.67 1.12
CA THR A 167 39.72 6.63 2.02
C THR A 167 40.29 7.26 3.29
#